data_AF-A0A524LKX5-F1
#
_entry.id   AF-A0A524LKX5-F1
#
_cell.length_a   1.000
_cell.length_b   1.000
_cell.length_c   1.000
_cell.angle_alpha   90.00
_cell.angle_beta   90.00
_cell.angle_gamma   90.00
#
_symmetry.space_group_name_H-M   'P 1'
#
loop_
_entity.id
_entity.type
_entity.pdbx_description
1 polymer ?
#
loop_
_entity_poly.entity_id
_entity_poly.type
_entity_poly.pdbx_seq_one_letter_code
_entity_poly.pdbx_strand_id
1 'polypeptide(L)'
;MTGEEDPDLELYGTSPGVIAFFMILISLIAPIGIIPFNAWVVLGGGIGYSNLMIYSLIWSYSPDLYIPFALMPIFTLSNIWLTIPLTILNLAYIRQIIHHYRGKCTRYSAIWIGILSITIPTLIVLATTGILFPSGPLIFIGPIPIQFIVGLIFMFKYPGPEMTSPWRGDLVDRHWWIPKRPDWWIRMFPSSKDDEKKELEPEFKNECFETE
;
A
#
# COMPACT_ATOMS: atom_id res chain seq x y z
N MET A 1 -15.07 18.98 17.85
CA MET A 1 -15.37 17.57 18.16
C MET A 1 -14.29 17.06 19.09
N THR A 2 -14.54 17.14 20.39
CA THR A 2 -13.72 16.47 21.40
C THR A 2 -14.11 15.00 21.34
N GLY A 3 -13.27 14.19 20.70
CA GLY A 3 -13.51 12.75 20.55
C GLY A 3 -13.39 12.07 21.89
N GLU A 4 -14.49 11.96 22.63
CA GLU A 4 -14.65 10.84 23.54
C GLU A 4 -14.68 9.59 22.65
N GLU A 5 -13.57 8.85 22.68
CA GLU A 5 -13.49 7.54 22.06
C GLU A 5 -14.54 6.67 22.75
N ASP A 6 -15.64 6.38 22.05
CA ASP A 6 -16.71 5.50 22.53
C ASP A 6 -16.04 4.16 22.88
N PRO A 7 -15.93 3.79 24.18
CA PRO A 7 -15.11 2.66 24.62
C PRO A 7 -15.63 1.32 24.08
N ASP A 8 -16.83 1.33 23.54
CA ASP A 8 -17.49 0.15 23.01
C ASP A 8 -17.10 -0.13 21.55
N LEU A 9 -16.50 0.80 20.79
CA LEU A 9 -16.15 0.58 19.39
C LEU A 9 -15.10 -0.53 19.20
N GLU A 10 -15.59 -1.75 18.94
CA GLU A 10 -14.74 -2.88 18.57
C GLU A 10 -14.27 -2.74 17.13
N LEU A 11 -12.95 -2.60 16.95
CA LEU A 11 -12.33 -2.56 15.63
C LEU A 11 -12.28 -3.99 15.05
N TYR A 12 -13.27 -4.35 14.22
CA TYR A 12 -13.23 -5.60 13.48
C TYR A 12 -12.30 -5.48 12.27
N GLY A 13 -11.30 -6.37 12.20
CA GLY A 13 -10.39 -6.49 11.05
C GLY A 13 -8.92 -6.57 11.43
N THR A 14 -8.04 -6.50 10.43
CA THR A 14 -6.59 -6.54 10.64
C THR A 14 -6.09 -5.18 11.11
N SER A 15 -5.38 -5.14 12.24
CA SER A 15 -4.83 -3.88 12.74
C SER A 15 -3.81 -3.31 11.75
N PRO A 16 -3.84 -2.00 11.44
CA PRO A 16 -2.88 -1.38 10.51
C PRO A 16 -1.42 -1.57 10.95
N GLY A 17 -1.20 -1.67 12.26
CA GLY A 17 0.13 -1.91 12.85
C GLY A 17 0.71 -3.27 12.49
N VAL A 18 -0.11 -4.34 12.46
CA VAL A 18 0.34 -5.67 12.06
C VAL A 18 0.76 -5.69 10.59
N ILE A 19 -0.01 -5.02 9.73
CA ILE A 19 0.33 -4.90 8.30
C ILE A 19 1.63 -4.12 8.11
N ALA A 20 1.77 -2.99 8.82
CA ALA A 20 3.01 -2.21 8.81
C ALA A 20 4.22 -3.06 9.23
N PHE A 21 4.09 -3.83 10.31
CA PHE A 21 5.13 -4.71 10.81
C PHE A 21 5.57 -5.73 9.74
N PHE A 22 4.62 -6.44 9.13
CA PHE A 22 4.96 -7.40 8.07
C PHE A 22 5.59 -6.74 6.85
N MET A 23 5.07 -5.60 6.41
CA MET A 23 5.63 -4.88 5.26
C MET A 23 7.06 -4.38 5.50
N ILE A 24 7.36 -3.90 6.72
CA ILE A 24 8.72 -3.52 7.12
C ILE A 24 9.63 -4.74 7.18
N LEU A 25 9.16 -5.84 7.79
CA LEU A 25 9.92 -7.09 7.88
C LEU A 25 10.27 -7.64 6.49
N ILE A 26 9.33 -7.59 5.55
CA ILE A 26 9.55 -7.97 4.16
C ILE A 26 10.56 -7.05 3.51
N SER A 27 10.46 -5.73 3.70
CA SER A 27 11.45 -4.79 3.15
C SER A 27 12.88 -5.08 3.67
N LEU A 28 13.01 -5.51 4.93
CA LEU A 28 14.31 -5.82 5.53
C LEU A 28 14.93 -7.12 5.02
N ILE A 29 14.12 -8.16 4.76
CA ILE A 29 14.61 -9.53 4.50
C ILE A 29 14.45 -9.91 3.03
N ALA A 30 13.37 -9.49 2.37
CA ALA A 30 13.12 -9.85 0.98
C ALA A 30 14.13 -9.15 0.07
N PRO A 31 14.48 -9.78 -1.07
CA PRO A 31 15.35 -9.14 -2.03
C PRO A 31 14.61 -7.95 -2.65
N ILE A 32 15.24 -6.77 -2.58
CA ILE A 32 14.67 -5.49 -3.01
C ILE A 32 15.00 -5.23 -4.48
N GLY A 33 16.12 -5.74 -4.96
CA GLY A 33 16.59 -5.44 -6.30
C GLY A 33 17.66 -6.40 -6.80
N ILE A 34 17.95 -6.25 -8.08
CA ILE A 34 19.01 -6.95 -8.78
C ILE A 34 19.93 -5.89 -9.40
N ILE A 35 21.22 -6.02 -9.15
CA ILE A 35 22.28 -5.23 -9.78
C ILE A 35 23.11 -6.18 -10.62
N PRO A 36 23.25 -5.94 -11.93
CA PRO A 36 24.15 -6.70 -12.76
C PRO A 36 25.59 -6.26 -12.44
N PHE A 37 26.33 -7.15 -11.80
CA PHE A 37 27.74 -7.02 -11.47
C PHE A 37 28.58 -7.45 -12.68
N ASN A 38 29.53 -6.60 -13.10
CA ASN A 38 30.36 -6.79 -14.29
C ASN A 38 29.59 -6.95 -15.62
N ALA A 39 28.37 -6.42 -15.72
CA ALA A 39 27.66 -6.45 -17.00
C ALA A 39 28.29 -5.49 -18.00
N TRP A 40 29.10 -6.03 -18.90
CA TRP A 40 29.48 -5.36 -20.13
C TRP A 40 28.37 -5.53 -21.15
N VAL A 41 27.29 -4.76 -21.02
CA VAL A 41 26.32 -4.62 -22.11
C VAL A 41 26.91 -3.64 -23.10
N VAL A 42 27.71 -4.16 -24.04
CA VAL A 42 28.12 -3.39 -25.21
C VAL A 42 26.87 -3.19 -26.06
N LEU A 43 26.53 -1.95 -26.38
CA LEU A 43 25.43 -1.54 -27.26
C LEU A 43 25.44 -2.20 -28.67
N GLY A 44 26.40 -3.09 -28.95
CA GLY A 44 26.57 -3.86 -30.19
C GLY A 44 26.14 -5.34 -30.12
N GLY A 45 25.36 -5.78 -29.13
CA GLY A 45 24.66 -7.07 -29.18
C GLY A 45 25.40 -8.30 -28.64
N GLY A 46 26.52 -8.12 -27.92
CA GLY A 46 27.16 -9.21 -27.19
C GLY A 46 26.51 -9.42 -25.83
N ILE A 47 26.02 -10.63 -25.55
CA ILE A 47 25.64 -11.04 -24.18
C ILE A 47 26.94 -11.32 -23.42
N GLY A 48 27.48 -10.32 -22.74
CA GLY A 48 28.58 -10.51 -21.79
C GLY A 48 28.12 -11.33 -20.58
N TYR A 49 29.05 -12.06 -19.95
CA TYR A 49 28.81 -12.70 -18.67
C TYR A 49 28.44 -11.62 -17.64
N SER A 50 27.17 -11.60 -17.23
CA SER A 50 26.70 -10.71 -16.16
C SER A 50 26.51 -11.53 -14.91
N ASN A 51 27.23 -11.17 -13.85
CA ASN A 51 26.99 -11.75 -12.55
C ASN A 51 25.83 -11.01 -11.92
N LEU A 52 24.80 -11.71 -11.49
CA LEU A 52 23.65 -11.06 -10.86
C LEU A 52 23.93 -10.93 -9.36
N MET A 53 23.98 -9.69 -8.88
CA MET A 53 23.97 -9.40 -7.46
C MET A 53 22.53 -9.12 -7.03
N ILE A 54 21.99 -9.97 -6.18
CA ILE A 54 20.70 -9.78 -5.51
C ILE A 54 20.98 -9.08 -4.20
N TYR A 55 20.25 -8.02 -3.88
CA TYR A 55 20.43 -7.30 -2.63
C TYR A 55 19.11 -7.06 -1.90
N SER A 56 19.24 -6.93 -0.59
CA SER A 56 18.23 -6.54 0.37
C SER A 56 18.79 -5.42 1.26
N LEU A 57 18.02 -4.95 2.24
CA LEU A 57 18.45 -3.90 3.16
C LEU A 57 19.59 -4.37 4.08
N ILE A 58 19.58 -5.64 4.50
CA ILE A 58 20.53 -6.18 5.49
C ILE A 58 21.51 -7.20 4.90
N TRP A 59 21.30 -7.65 3.66
CA TRP A 59 22.14 -8.66 3.01
C TRP A 59 22.26 -8.42 1.51
N SER A 60 23.32 -8.96 0.92
CA SER A 60 23.49 -9.03 -0.53
C SER A 60 24.16 -10.35 -0.88
N TYR A 61 23.87 -10.86 -2.07
CA TYR A 61 24.38 -12.12 -2.58
C TYR A 61 24.75 -11.97 -4.05
N SER A 62 25.94 -12.44 -4.41
CA SER A 62 26.38 -12.59 -5.80
C SER A 62 27.21 -13.87 -5.89
N PRO A 63 26.96 -14.75 -6.88
CA PRO A 63 27.64 -16.04 -6.98
C PRO A 63 29.15 -15.93 -7.16
N ASP A 64 29.60 -14.85 -7.79
CA ASP A 64 31.01 -14.62 -8.13
C ASP A 64 31.75 -13.76 -7.11
N LEU A 65 31.04 -13.27 -6.09
CA LEU A 65 31.59 -12.39 -5.08
C LEU A 65 32.05 -13.24 -3.90
N TYR A 66 33.36 -13.30 -3.70
CA TYR A 66 33.98 -14.07 -2.61
C TYR A 66 33.36 -13.67 -1.26
N ILE A 67 32.77 -14.62 -0.53
CA ILE A 67 31.93 -14.38 0.66
C ILE A 67 32.57 -13.39 1.67
N PRO A 68 33.89 -13.44 1.97
CA PRO A 68 34.53 -12.45 2.83
C PRO A 68 34.41 -11.00 2.35
N PHE A 69 34.42 -10.75 1.03
CA PHE A 69 34.22 -9.41 0.47
C PHE A 69 32.78 -8.93 0.63
N ALA A 70 31.78 -9.81 0.52
CA ALA A 70 30.37 -9.48 0.75
C ALA A 70 30.09 -9.08 2.20
N LEU A 71 30.91 -9.57 3.14
CA LEU A 71 30.82 -9.27 4.57
C LEU A 71 31.75 -8.13 5.01
N MET A 72 32.54 -7.54 4.11
CA MET A 72 33.38 -6.39 4.46
C MET A 72 32.49 -5.18 4.77
N PRO A 73 32.62 -4.54 5.95
CA PRO A 73 31.76 -3.44 6.37
C PRO A 73 31.66 -2.30 5.37
N ILE A 74 32.75 -2.00 4.66
CA ILE A 74 32.81 -0.90 3.68
C ILE A 74 31.93 -1.16 2.45
N PHE A 75 31.84 -2.41 2.00
CA PHE A 75 30.98 -2.81 0.88
C PHE A 75 29.52 -2.84 1.31
N THR A 76 29.25 -3.30 2.54
CA THR A 76 27.89 -3.25 3.10
C THR A 76 27.41 -1.80 3.25
N LEU A 77 28.26 -0.90 3.76
CA LEU A 77 27.94 0.53 3.91
C LEU A 77 27.71 1.23 2.57
N SER A 78 28.51 0.94 1.54
CA SER A 78 28.33 1.53 0.21
C SER A 78 27.05 1.03 -0.46
N ASN A 79 26.74 -0.27 -0.34
CA ASN A 79 25.47 -0.82 -0.80
C ASN A 79 24.27 -0.21 -0.07
N ILE A 80 24.34 -0.05 1.25
CA ILE A 80 23.28 0.64 2.02
C ILE A 80 23.09 2.05 1.46
N TRP A 81 24.16 2.82 1.29
CA TRP A 81 24.08 4.18 0.75
C TRP A 81 23.40 4.27 -0.62
N LEU A 82 23.75 3.37 -1.54
CA LEU A 82 23.15 3.32 -2.87
C LEU A 82 21.67 2.92 -2.85
N THR A 83 21.24 2.18 -1.82
CA THR A 83 19.86 1.68 -1.70
C THR A 83 18.95 2.58 -0.88
N ILE A 84 19.48 3.61 -0.19
CA ILE A 84 18.68 4.59 0.57
C ILE A 84 17.54 5.20 -0.27
N PRO A 85 17.77 5.70 -1.51
CA PRO A 85 16.68 6.30 -2.29
C PRO A 85 15.56 5.30 -2.62
N LEU A 86 15.90 4.05 -2.94
CA LEU A 86 14.92 2.98 -3.16
C LEU A 86 14.13 2.68 -1.88
N THR A 87 14.82 2.60 -0.76
CA THR A 87 14.19 2.21 0.52
C THR A 87 13.24 3.29 1.01
N ILE A 88 13.53 4.57 0.76
CA ILE A 88 12.62 5.69 1.02
C ILE A 88 11.32 5.54 0.22
N LEU A 89 11.40 5.19 -1.07
CA LEU A 89 10.21 4.99 -1.91
C LEU A 89 9.39 3.77 -1.47
N ASN A 90 10.08 2.69 -1.08
CA ASN A 90 9.43 1.53 -0.47
C ASN A 90 8.72 1.89 0.84
N LEU A 91 9.33 2.71 1.70
CA LEU A 91 8.69 3.19 2.94
C LEU A 91 7.50 4.10 2.65
N ALA A 92 7.57 4.92 1.59
CA ALA A 92 6.44 5.74 1.14
C ALA A 92 5.25 4.86 0.71
N TYR A 93 5.51 3.75 0.02
CA TYR A 93 4.48 2.77 -0.32
C TYR A 93 3.87 2.09 0.93
N ILE A 94 4.69 1.70 1.91
CA ILE A 94 4.20 1.15 3.19
C ILE A 94 3.30 2.17 3.90
N ARG A 95 3.74 3.43 3.98
CA ARG A 95 2.95 4.52 4.56
C ARG A 95 1.60 4.66 3.87
N GLN A 96 1.54 4.52 2.55
CA GLN A 96 0.29 4.62 1.80
C GLN A 96 -0.65 3.45 2.05
N ILE A 97 -0.13 2.23 2.18
CA ILE A 97 -0.93 1.07 2.62
C ILE A 97 -1.50 1.32 4.01
N ILE A 98 -0.70 1.83 4.95
CA ILE A 98 -1.21 2.16 6.30
C ILE A 98 -2.32 3.20 6.24
N HIS A 99 -2.19 4.24 5.40
CA HIS A 99 -3.26 5.23 5.21
C HIS A 99 -4.51 4.62 4.58
N HIS A 100 -4.36 3.66 3.67
CA HIS A 100 -5.48 2.90 3.12
C HIS A 100 -6.23 2.13 4.23
N TYR A 101 -5.51 1.40 5.08
CA TYR A 101 -6.10 0.68 6.22
C TYR A 101 -6.65 1.60 7.32
N ARG A 102 -6.29 2.89 7.33
CA ARG A 102 -6.88 3.90 8.22
C ARG A 102 -8.08 4.62 7.60
N GLY A 103 -8.51 4.23 6.41
CA GLY A 103 -9.58 4.92 5.67
C GLY A 103 -9.22 6.32 5.17
N LYS A 104 -7.94 6.72 5.24
CA LYS A 104 -7.47 8.05 4.82
C LYS A 104 -7.19 8.15 3.32
N CYS A 105 -7.02 7.01 2.65
CA CYS A 105 -6.69 6.97 1.23
C CYS A 105 -7.45 5.84 0.51
N THR A 106 -7.76 6.09 -0.76
CA THR A 106 -8.40 5.09 -1.63
C THR A 106 -7.42 3.99 -2.01
N ARG A 107 -7.96 2.81 -2.35
CA ARG A 107 -7.16 1.67 -2.83
C ARG A 107 -6.34 2.05 -4.07
N TYR A 108 -6.93 2.80 -5.00
CA TYR A 108 -6.25 3.25 -6.22
C TYR A 108 -5.02 4.11 -5.93
N SER A 109 -5.11 5.01 -4.95
CA SER A 109 -3.98 5.86 -4.54
C SER A 109 -2.80 5.01 -4.03
N ALA A 110 -3.07 3.97 -3.22
CA ALA A 110 -2.04 3.06 -2.75
C ALA A 110 -1.38 2.28 -3.90
N ILE A 111 -2.18 1.81 -4.88
CA ILE A 111 -1.67 1.12 -6.07
C ILE A 111 -0.75 2.05 -6.89
N TRP A 112 -1.17 3.29 -7.13
CA TRP A 112 -0.37 4.26 -7.88
C TRP A 112 0.98 4.55 -7.22
N ILE A 113 1.00 4.75 -5.89
CA ILE A 113 2.26 4.95 -5.16
C ILE A 113 3.14 3.71 -5.24
N GLY A 114 2.56 2.52 -5.22
CA GLY A 114 3.28 1.27 -5.45
C GLY A 114 3.93 1.20 -6.84
N ILE A 115 3.18 1.52 -7.91
CA ILE A 115 3.71 1.59 -9.28
C ILE A 115 4.84 2.63 -9.38
N LEU A 116 4.66 3.81 -8.78
CA LEU A 116 5.67 4.87 -8.76
C LEU A 116 6.94 4.44 -8.00
N SER A 117 6.80 3.69 -6.91
CA SER A 117 7.95 3.18 -6.14
C SER A 117 8.86 2.23 -6.92
N ILE A 118 8.33 1.56 -7.95
CA ILE A 118 9.08 0.69 -8.88
C ILE A 118 9.59 1.48 -10.08
N THR A 119 8.73 2.33 -10.65
CA THR A 119 8.99 3.03 -11.92
C THR A 119 9.99 4.18 -11.76
N ILE A 120 9.91 4.94 -10.66
CA ILE A 120 10.80 6.08 -10.44
C ILE A 120 12.27 5.63 -10.30
N PRO A 121 12.63 4.64 -9.46
CA PRO A 121 14.02 4.21 -9.35
C PRO A 121 14.57 3.65 -10.66
N THR A 122 13.77 2.87 -11.40
CA THR A 122 14.19 2.31 -12.69
C THR A 122 14.46 3.41 -13.71
N LEU A 123 13.59 4.41 -13.81
CA LEU A 123 13.80 5.56 -14.69
C LEU A 123 15.03 6.38 -14.28
N ILE A 124 15.24 6.62 -12.98
CA ILE A 124 16.42 7.35 -12.49
C ILE A 124 17.71 6.59 -12.85
N VAL A 125 17.75 5.28 -12.66
CA VAL A 125 18.92 4.45 -13.00
C VAL A 125 19.18 4.46 -14.51
N LEU A 126 18.13 4.27 -15.32
CA LEU A 126 18.25 4.30 -16.78
C LEU A 126 18.71 5.67 -17.30
N ALA A 127 18.15 6.76 -16.74
CA ALA A 127 18.53 8.11 -17.11
C ALA A 127 19.98 8.43 -16.72
N THR A 128 20.37 8.12 -15.47
CA THR A 128 21.74 8.37 -14.99
C THR A 128 22.78 7.56 -15.76
N THR A 129 22.53 6.28 -16.02
CA THR A 129 23.45 5.44 -16.79
C THR A 129 23.54 5.88 -18.26
N GLY A 130 22.41 6.17 -18.91
CA GLY A 130 22.37 6.62 -20.30
C GLY A 130 23.01 8.00 -20.52
N ILE A 131 22.84 8.93 -19.58
CA ILE A 131 23.37 10.30 -19.70
C ILE A 131 24.84 10.37 -19.28
N LEU A 132 25.23 9.75 -18.16
CA LEU A 132 26.58 9.86 -17.61
C LEU A 132 27.59 8.97 -18.34
N PHE A 133 27.14 7.86 -18.92
CA PHE A 133 28.00 6.88 -19.58
C PHE A 133 27.49 6.53 -20.99
N PRO A 134 27.47 7.49 -21.93
CA PRO A 134 26.88 7.29 -23.26
C PRO A 134 27.59 6.20 -24.08
N SER A 135 28.87 5.91 -23.79
CA SER A 135 29.66 4.84 -24.38
C SER A 135 29.95 3.68 -23.42
N GLY A 136 29.44 3.77 -22.19
CA GLY A 136 29.67 2.77 -21.15
C GLY A 136 28.65 1.63 -21.19
N PRO A 137 28.86 0.59 -20.36
CA PRO A 137 27.90 -0.49 -20.22
C PRO A 137 26.58 0.02 -19.62
N LEU A 138 25.46 -0.44 -20.19
CA LEU A 138 24.15 -0.14 -19.65
C LEU A 138 23.91 -0.97 -18.39
N ILE A 139 24.01 -0.32 -17.22
CA ILE A 139 23.75 -0.96 -15.92
C ILE A 139 22.24 -0.88 -15.65
N PHE A 140 21.56 -2.01 -15.78
CA PHE A 140 20.15 -2.11 -15.42
C PHE A 140 20.00 -2.51 -13.95
N ILE A 141 19.77 -1.54 -13.05
CA ILE A 141 19.38 -1.83 -11.66
C ILE A 141 17.87 -1.88 -11.60
N GLY A 142 17.34 -3.09 -11.39
CA GLY A 142 15.89 -3.33 -11.35
C GLY A 142 15.43 -3.63 -9.92
N PRO A 143 14.46 -2.88 -9.36
CA PRO A 143 13.78 -3.29 -8.14
C PRO A 143 12.97 -4.55 -8.40
N ILE A 144 13.01 -5.50 -7.47
CA ILE A 144 12.15 -6.69 -7.50
C ILE A 144 10.82 -6.31 -6.84
N PRO A 145 9.68 -6.45 -7.53
CA PRO A 145 8.39 -5.96 -7.05
C PRO A 145 7.76 -6.86 -5.96
N ILE A 146 8.54 -7.63 -5.18
CA ILE A 146 7.99 -8.53 -4.14
C ILE A 146 7.18 -7.73 -3.12
N GLN A 147 7.71 -6.61 -2.64
CA GLN A 147 7.02 -5.78 -1.64
C GLN A 147 5.70 -5.22 -2.20
N PHE A 148 5.67 -4.83 -3.48
CA PHE A 148 4.45 -4.37 -4.15
C PHE A 148 3.43 -5.50 -4.31
N ILE A 149 3.87 -6.69 -4.73
CA ILE A 149 3.00 -7.87 -4.86
C ILE A 149 2.38 -8.24 -3.50
N VAL A 150 3.18 -8.28 -2.43
CA VAL A 150 2.67 -8.59 -1.09
C VAL A 150 1.72 -7.50 -0.59
N GLY A 151 2.05 -6.23 -0.81
CA GLY A 151 1.17 -5.10 -0.49
C GLY A 151 -0.19 -5.20 -1.22
N LEU A 152 -0.18 -5.56 -2.52
CA LEU A 152 -1.40 -5.85 -3.27
C LEU A 152 -2.18 -7.01 -2.67
N ILE A 153 -1.53 -8.14 -2.38
CA ILE A 153 -2.18 -9.29 -1.75
C ILE A 153 -2.84 -8.88 -0.43
N PHE A 154 -2.17 -8.07 0.39
CA PHE A 154 -2.78 -7.57 1.62
C PHE A 154 -4.05 -6.77 1.35
N MET A 155 -3.97 -5.75 0.49
CA MET A 155 -5.11 -4.87 0.17
C MET A 155 -6.31 -5.59 -0.46
N PHE A 156 -6.09 -6.67 -1.22
CA PHE A 156 -7.16 -7.43 -1.87
C PHE A 156 -7.73 -8.54 -1.00
N LYS A 157 -6.90 -9.19 -0.18
CA LYS A 157 -7.30 -10.36 0.61
C LYS A 157 -7.81 -10.02 2.00
N TYR A 158 -7.27 -8.97 2.62
CA TYR A 158 -7.64 -8.58 3.99
C TYR A 158 -8.37 -7.23 3.95
N PRO A 159 -9.67 -7.21 4.29
CA PRO A 159 -10.42 -5.97 4.36
C PRO A 159 -9.80 -5.02 5.41
N GLY A 160 -9.97 -3.72 5.18
CA GLY A 160 -9.59 -2.71 6.16
C GLY A 160 -10.38 -2.87 7.45
N PRO A 161 -9.90 -2.34 8.59
CA PRO A 161 -10.71 -2.25 9.78
C PRO A 161 -11.95 -1.41 9.48
N GLU A 162 -13.11 -2.05 9.48
CA GLU A 162 -14.38 -1.36 9.38
C GLU A 162 -14.81 -1.04 10.81
N MET A 163 -15.17 0.23 11.06
CA MET A 163 -15.84 0.59 12.31
C MET A 163 -17.24 -0.02 12.26
N THR A 164 -17.35 -1.28 12.64
CA THR A 164 -18.64 -1.90 12.90
C THR A 164 -19.12 -1.36 14.23
N SER A 165 -20.24 -0.65 14.25
CA SER A 165 -20.86 -0.34 15.53
C SER A 165 -21.16 -1.69 16.22
N PRO A 166 -20.73 -1.89 17.47
CA PRO A 166 -20.97 -3.15 18.17
C PRO A 166 -22.45 -3.17 18.48
N TRP A 167 -23.24 -3.79 17.60
CA TRP A 167 -24.66 -4.07 17.79
C TRP A 167 -25.38 -3.08 18.73
N ARG A 168 -25.34 -1.77 18.42
CA ARG A 168 -26.35 -0.87 18.99
C ARG A 168 -27.64 -1.33 18.32
N GLY A 169 -28.41 -2.15 19.02
CA GLY A 169 -29.64 -2.81 18.57
C GLY A 169 -30.76 -1.88 18.08
N ASP A 170 -30.46 -0.58 17.93
CA ASP A 170 -31.34 0.49 17.45
C ASP A 170 -31.22 0.77 15.94
N LEU A 171 -30.10 0.41 15.29
CA LEU A 171 -29.91 0.70 13.84
C LEU A 171 -29.60 -0.54 12.99
N VAL A 172 -29.80 -1.75 13.52
CA VAL A 172 -30.00 -2.87 12.61
C VAL A 172 -31.28 -2.56 11.86
N ASP A 173 -31.12 -2.26 10.57
CA ASP A 173 -32.18 -1.97 9.65
C ASP A 173 -33.10 -3.20 9.55
N ARG A 174 -33.99 -3.36 10.55
CA ARG A 174 -34.90 -4.51 10.68
C ARG A 174 -35.87 -4.62 9.50
N HIS A 175 -35.84 -3.63 8.62
CA HIS A 175 -36.63 -3.45 7.41
C HIS A 175 -36.61 -4.68 6.50
N TRP A 176 -35.53 -5.47 6.49
CA TRP A 176 -35.45 -6.66 5.64
C TRP A 176 -36.20 -7.89 6.18
N TRP A 177 -36.47 -7.98 7.49
CA TRP A 177 -37.28 -9.06 8.08
C TRP A 177 -38.62 -8.59 8.65
N ILE A 178 -38.85 -7.28 8.80
CA ILE A 178 -40.17 -6.75 9.12
C ILE A 178 -41.01 -6.92 7.86
N PRO A 179 -42.02 -7.82 7.84
CA PRO A 179 -42.90 -7.93 6.69
C PRO A 179 -43.56 -6.57 6.45
N LYS A 180 -43.49 -6.07 5.21
CA LYS A 180 -44.21 -4.86 4.83
C LYS A 180 -45.67 -5.03 5.23
N ARG A 181 -46.17 -4.18 6.13
CA ARG A 181 -47.58 -4.24 6.52
C ARG A 181 -48.42 -3.91 5.29
N PRO A 182 -49.50 -4.64 5.01
CA PRO A 182 -50.38 -4.32 3.90
C PRO A 182 -51.09 -2.98 4.16
N ASP A 183 -51.35 -2.22 3.08
CA ASP A 183 -51.82 -0.83 3.14
C ASP A 183 -53.10 -0.63 3.98
N TRP A 184 -53.98 -1.64 4.05
CA TRP A 184 -55.20 -1.57 4.85
C TRP A 184 -54.94 -1.50 6.36
N TRP A 185 -53.83 -2.08 6.84
CA TRP A 185 -53.44 -2.04 8.25
C TRP A 185 -53.09 -0.61 8.70
N ILE A 186 -52.44 0.15 7.83
CA ILE A 186 -52.04 1.55 8.08
C ILE A 186 -53.29 2.44 8.18
N ARG A 187 -54.34 2.15 7.39
CA ARG A 187 -55.61 2.89 7.43
C ARG A 187 -56.46 2.59 8.65
N MET A 188 -56.42 1.36 9.16
CA MET A 188 -57.20 0.95 10.36
C MET A 188 -56.61 1.48 11.67
N PHE A 189 -55.30 1.69 11.72
CA PHE A 189 -54.60 2.15 12.92
C PHE A 189 -53.66 3.31 12.56
N PRO A 190 -54.20 4.51 12.27
CA PRO A 190 -53.36 5.67 12.03
C PRO A 190 -52.49 5.92 13.27
N SER A 191 -51.18 5.77 13.09
CA SER A 191 -50.21 6.11 14.12
C SER A 191 -50.24 7.62 14.30
N SER A 192 -50.55 8.11 15.50
CA SER A 192 -50.58 9.54 15.80
C SER A 192 -49.24 10.26 15.60
N LYS A 193 -48.17 9.54 15.25
CA LYS A 193 -46.84 10.07 14.96
C LYS A 193 -46.62 10.42 13.48
N ASP A 194 -47.52 10.02 12.58
CA ASP A 194 -47.33 10.28 11.14
C ASP A 194 -47.65 11.74 10.76
N ASP A 195 -48.39 12.46 11.61
CA ASP A 195 -48.63 13.89 11.45
C ASP A 195 -47.42 14.74 11.87
N GLU A 196 -46.58 14.25 12.79
CA GLU A 196 -45.39 14.97 13.28
C GLU A 196 -44.19 14.86 12.31
N LYS A 197 -44.19 13.83 11.45
CA LYS A 197 -43.09 13.59 10.49
C LYS A 197 -43.13 14.48 9.24
N LYS A 198 -44.26 15.08 8.90
CA LYS A 198 -44.36 15.97 7.72
C LYS A 198 -43.75 17.35 7.94
N GLU A 199 -43.50 17.76 9.18
CA GLU A 199 -42.92 19.08 9.49
C GLU A 199 -41.38 19.06 9.66
N LEU A 200 -40.76 17.88 9.65
CA LEU A 200 -39.33 17.71 10.01
C LEU A 200 -38.48 17.10 8.90
N GLU A 201 -38.86 17.20 7.63
CA GLU A 201 -37.92 17.03 6.51
C GLU A 201 -37.25 18.39 6.21
N PRO A 202 -36.10 18.74 6.82
CA PRO A 202 -35.27 19.80 6.29
C PRO A 202 -34.77 19.35 4.91
N GLU A 203 -34.90 20.23 3.92
CA GLU A 203 -34.22 20.12 2.63
C GLU A 203 -32.72 19.83 2.87
N PHE A 204 -32.34 18.55 2.84
CA PHE A 204 -30.94 18.15 2.77
C PHE A 204 -30.47 18.50 1.36
N LYS A 205 -30.08 19.76 1.17
CA LYS A 205 -29.33 20.21 0.01
C LYS A 205 -28.07 19.36 -0.11
N ASN A 206 -27.96 18.72 -1.26
CA ASN A 206 -26.79 18.00 -1.73
C ASN A 206 -25.59 18.96 -1.85
N GLU A 207 -24.87 19.19 -0.76
CA GLU A 207 -23.51 19.73 -0.79
C GLU A 207 -22.53 18.58 -0.55
N CYS A 208 -22.42 17.68 -1.53
CA CYS A 208 -21.28 16.79 -1.62
C CYS A 208 -20.14 17.54 -2.33
N PHE A 209 -19.29 18.14 -1.49
CA PHE A 209 -17.84 18.26 -1.63
C PHE A 209 -17.25 17.92 -3.02
N GLU A 210 -17.00 18.96 -3.81
CA GLU A 210 -15.86 19.00 -4.71
C GLU A 210 -14.62 19.33 -3.87
N THR A 211 -13.66 18.41 -3.80
CA THR A 211 -12.30 18.73 -3.38
C THR A 211 -11.38 18.42 -4.54
N GLU A 212 -10.80 19.51 -5.07
CA GLU A 212 -9.67 19.57 -6.01
C GLU A 212 -8.41 18.88 -5.46
#